data_AF-A0A1R0H2V8-F1
#
_entry.id   AF-A0A1R0H2V8-F1
#
_cell.length_a   1.000
_cell.length_b   1.000
_cell.length_c   1.000
_cell.angle_alpha   90.00
_cell.angle_beta   90.00
_cell.angle_gamma   90.00
#
_symmetry.space_group_name_H-M   'P 1'
#
loop_
_entity.id
_entity.type
_entity.pdbx_description
1 polymer ?
#
loop_
_entity_poly.entity_id
_entity_poly.type
_entity_poly.pdbx_seq_one_letter_code
_entity_poly.pdbx_strand_id
1 'polypeptide(L)'
;MRFVAYTVFLATLLVLYFRTPSSIPLRLKIHQASVYLFYRSTPTLCFYLNRLEPLFPRSFQTSQPYLSYKDYLCLDYTEMSQPASAEIAQDLPAHPPSTTRVRLLTQNIFIRPSGINNNGNDYKSERLNYFAQNLFSSYDVICFQELFRFSLSCRYKGFIAQAKNAGFNYTLSSPPRGLTSFGIDAGLTILSRFPIVASDFKQYDRGVHSDYWSLKGVLYAKIRINPPVPEQSVALPSEKLDGDDKDAQYFHIFNTHTQSSYGTLDLTETSVIKRLYQLYSMHQFIEKMLQKNRQDDEPVFLLGDMNVDSRTHIINDPTDSSPSASDPQEKVGSTTPNYEQDVRDGKLSSPEYLAFKGVLEGYGLPDPTLFGLEKDDTLEGPSKYNFTDLHYSLNGYHPVTFGNTKIDGFGNLIPMETVLTTKSDNMVMHSLDYILSLNTPDSELQIGSVKAQPHFATEGINNFTQISDHYGMSADLIFKF
;
A
#
# COMPACT_ATOMS: atom_id res chain seq x y z
N MET A 1 -29.67 -20.98 -22.72
CA MET A 1 -28.32 -20.82 -23.30
C MET A 1 -27.19 -20.89 -22.27
N ARG A 2 -27.23 -20.15 -21.15
CA ARG A 2 -26.17 -20.20 -20.12
C ARG A 2 -25.97 -21.59 -19.50
N PHE A 3 -27.05 -22.30 -19.18
CA PHE A 3 -26.98 -23.66 -18.63
C PHE A 3 -26.28 -24.65 -19.58
N VAL A 4 -26.61 -24.62 -20.87
CA VAL A 4 -26.00 -25.48 -21.90
C VAL A 4 -24.50 -25.19 -22.08
N ALA A 5 -24.10 -23.92 -22.03
CA ALA A 5 -22.70 -23.53 -22.09
C ALA A 5 -21.89 -24.05 -20.88
N TYR A 6 -22.47 -24.01 -19.67
CA TYR A 6 -21.84 -24.56 -18.48
C TYR A 6 -21.74 -26.09 -18.52
N THR A 7 -22.77 -26.78 -19.01
CA THR A 7 -22.76 -28.24 -19.14
C THR A 7 -21.72 -28.71 -20.16
N VAL A 8 -21.60 -28.02 -21.30
CA VAL A 8 -20.58 -28.34 -22.33
C VAL A 8 -19.17 -28.03 -21.83
N PHE A 9 -18.98 -26.93 -21.11
CA PHE A 9 -17.69 -26.57 -20.50
C PHE A 9 -17.26 -27.59 -19.44
N LEU A 10 -18.18 -28.01 -18.57
CA LEU A 10 -17.92 -29.01 -17.53
C LEU A 10 -17.63 -30.40 -18.12
N ALA A 11 -18.38 -30.81 -19.16
CA ALA A 11 -18.14 -32.07 -19.86
C ALA A 11 -16.77 -32.09 -20.57
N THR A 12 -16.35 -30.94 -21.12
CA THR A 12 -15.03 -30.79 -21.78
C THR A 12 -13.89 -30.89 -20.75
N LEU A 13 -14.06 -30.29 -19.57
CA LEU A 13 -13.09 -30.40 -18.47
C LEU A 13 -12.97 -31.84 -17.95
N LEU A 14 -14.09 -32.56 -17.83
CA LEU A 14 -14.09 -33.96 -17.39
C LEU A 14 -13.41 -34.88 -18.42
N VAL A 15 -13.64 -34.67 -19.72
CA VAL A 15 -12.96 -35.44 -20.78
C VAL A 15 -11.44 -35.20 -20.78
N LEU A 16 -10.99 -33.96 -20.50
CA LEU A 16 -9.57 -33.64 -20.37
C LEU A 16 -8.95 -34.22 -19.09
N TYR A 17 -9.72 -34.29 -18.01
CA TYR A 17 -9.30 -34.86 -16.73
C TYR A 17 -9.06 -36.37 -16.82
N PHE A 18 -9.92 -37.12 -17.53
CA PHE A 18 -9.82 -38.57 -17.62
C PHE A 18 -8.91 -39.12 -18.73
N ARG A 19 -8.29 -38.27 -19.58
CA ARG A 19 -7.52 -38.74 -20.75
C ARG A 19 -6.02 -38.46 -20.77
N THR A 20 -5.40 -37.89 -19.73
CA THR A 20 -3.98 -37.53 -19.82
C THR A 20 -3.07 -38.23 -18.80
N PRO A 21 -1.97 -38.88 -19.25
CA PRO A 21 -1.00 -39.49 -18.35
C PRO A 21 -0.26 -38.43 -17.50
N SER A 22 0.04 -38.82 -16.27
CA SER A 22 0.57 -38.01 -15.18
C SER A 22 2.10 -37.82 -15.26
N SER A 23 2.56 -36.61 -15.60
CA SER A 23 3.96 -36.17 -15.32
C SER A 23 4.24 -34.66 -15.39
N ILE A 24 3.24 -33.76 -15.34
CA ILE A 24 3.47 -32.29 -15.30
C ILE A 24 2.49 -31.65 -14.30
N PRO A 25 2.93 -30.72 -13.42
CA PRO A 25 2.08 -30.15 -12.37
C PRO A 25 0.85 -29.46 -12.95
N LEU A 26 -0.31 -29.87 -12.44
CA LEU A 26 -1.67 -29.49 -12.87
C LEU A 26 -1.87 -27.97 -13.05
N ARG A 27 -1.19 -27.14 -12.26
CA ARG A 27 -1.27 -25.67 -12.33
C ARG A 27 -0.72 -25.09 -13.64
N LEU A 28 0.38 -25.64 -14.16
CA LEU A 28 0.98 -25.17 -15.42
C LEU A 28 0.08 -25.55 -16.61
N LYS A 29 -0.51 -26.75 -16.57
CA LYS A 29 -1.49 -27.21 -17.57
C LYS A 29 -2.78 -26.40 -17.56
N ILE A 30 -3.31 -26.05 -16.38
CA ILE A 30 -4.51 -25.19 -16.28
C ILE A 30 -4.23 -23.78 -16.81
N HIS A 31 -3.05 -23.22 -16.53
CA HIS A 31 -2.67 -21.90 -17.04
C HIS A 31 -2.45 -21.90 -18.56
N GLN A 32 -1.74 -22.89 -19.10
CA GLN A 32 -1.56 -23.01 -20.55
C GLN A 32 -2.88 -23.30 -21.26
N ALA A 33 -3.75 -24.13 -20.69
CA ALA A 33 -5.07 -24.41 -21.25
C ALA A 33 -5.99 -23.18 -21.20
N SER A 34 -5.95 -22.36 -20.14
CA SER A 34 -6.78 -21.16 -20.04
C SER A 34 -6.32 -20.07 -21.01
N VAL A 35 -5.00 -19.90 -21.17
CA VAL A 35 -4.41 -19.00 -22.17
C VAL A 35 -4.75 -19.48 -23.59
N TYR A 36 -4.58 -20.77 -23.88
CA TYR A 36 -4.91 -21.36 -25.18
C TYR A 36 -6.40 -21.27 -25.52
N LEU A 37 -7.29 -21.58 -24.56
CA LEU A 37 -8.74 -21.43 -24.72
C LEU A 37 -9.14 -19.98 -24.94
N PHE A 38 -8.52 -19.04 -24.21
CA PHE A 38 -8.74 -17.62 -24.41
C PHE A 38 -8.35 -17.20 -25.84
N TYR A 39 -7.14 -17.49 -26.30
CA TYR A 39 -6.70 -17.14 -27.65
C TYR A 39 -7.56 -17.78 -28.76
N ARG A 40 -8.00 -19.03 -28.58
CA ARG A 40 -8.80 -19.73 -29.59
C ARG A 40 -10.27 -19.28 -29.61
N SER A 41 -10.82 -18.90 -28.46
CA SER A 41 -12.23 -18.48 -28.36
C SER A 41 -12.45 -16.99 -28.63
N THR A 42 -11.45 -16.14 -28.42
CA THR A 42 -11.54 -14.68 -28.57
C THR A 42 -11.96 -14.23 -29.98
N PRO A 43 -11.39 -14.76 -31.09
CA PRO A 43 -11.84 -14.39 -32.45
C PRO A 43 -13.31 -14.79 -32.71
N THR A 44 -13.71 -15.95 -32.20
CA THR A 44 -15.10 -16.44 -32.32
C THR A 44 -16.05 -15.55 -31.52
N LEU A 45 -15.67 -15.17 -30.31
CA LEU A 45 -16.45 -14.29 -29.43
C LEU A 45 -16.57 -12.88 -30.01
N CYS A 46 -15.50 -12.31 -30.57
CA CYS A 46 -15.52 -11.05 -31.29
C CYS A 46 -16.45 -11.11 -32.52
N PHE A 47 -16.36 -12.19 -33.32
CA PHE A 47 -17.25 -12.40 -34.46
C PHE A 47 -18.73 -12.40 -34.07
N TYR A 48 -19.11 -13.12 -33.00
CA TYR A 48 -20.49 -13.12 -32.52
C TYR A 48 -20.89 -11.77 -31.91
N LEU A 49 -19.99 -11.10 -31.20
CA LEU A 49 -20.25 -9.78 -30.62
C LEU A 49 -20.56 -8.74 -31.72
N ASN A 50 -19.75 -8.69 -32.78
CA ASN A 50 -19.97 -7.79 -33.92
C ASN A 50 -21.25 -8.15 -34.70
N ARG A 51 -21.62 -9.43 -34.77
CA ARG A 51 -22.85 -9.87 -35.46
C ARG A 51 -24.11 -9.56 -34.67
N LEU A 52 -24.04 -9.57 -33.35
CA LEU A 52 -25.15 -9.28 -32.45
C LEU A 52 -25.25 -7.79 -32.10
N GLU A 53 -24.18 -7.01 -32.31
CA GLU A 53 -24.13 -5.58 -32.01
C GLU A 53 -25.30 -4.78 -32.55
N PRO A 54 -25.75 -4.95 -33.82
CA PRO A 54 -26.89 -4.21 -34.36
C PRO A 54 -28.22 -4.47 -33.63
N LEU A 55 -28.30 -5.55 -32.83
CA LEU A 55 -29.48 -5.90 -32.04
C LEU A 55 -29.50 -5.22 -30.66
N PHE A 56 -28.40 -4.59 -30.24
CA PHE A 56 -28.35 -3.85 -28.99
C PHE A 56 -28.90 -2.42 -29.14
N PRO A 57 -29.54 -1.85 -28.11
CA PRO A 57 -29.90 -0.43 -28.10
C PRO A 57 -28.67 0.47 -28.27
N ARG A 58 -28.80 1.60 -28.98
CA ARG A 58 -27.69 2.55 -29.18
C ARG A 58 -27.09 3.07 -27.88
N SER A 59 -27.89 3.22 -26.83
CA SER A 59 -27.41 3.62 -25.49
C SER A 59 -26.48 2.58 -24.85
N PHE A 60 -26.64 1.31 -25.22
CA PHE A 60 -25.76 0.23 -24.77
C PHE A 60 -24.48 0.17 -25.59
N GLN A 61 -24.58 0.33 -26.92
CA GLN A 61 -23.45 0.34 -27.86
C GLN A 61 -22.46 1.49 -27.58
N THR A 62 -22.94 2.61 -27.05
CA THR A 62 -22.13 3.79 -26.72
C THR A 62 -21.68 3.82 -25.27
N SER A 63 -22.07 2.84 -24.46
CA SER A 63 -21.66 2.77 -23.06
C SER A 63 -20.18 2.38 -22.96
N GLN A 64 -19.43 3.08 -22.10
CA GLN A 64 -18.01 2.78 -21.84
C GLN A 64 -17.75 1.31 -21.47
N PRO A 65 -18.60 0.63 -20.66
CA PRO A 65 -18.42 -0.80 -20.38
C PRO A 65 -18.52 -1.70 -21.62
N TYR A 66 -19.42 -1.38 -22.55
CA TYR A 66 -19.58 -2.14 -23.79
C TYR A 66 -18.38 -1.92 -24.73
N LEU A 67 -17.97 -0.67 -24.91
CA LEU A 67 -16.80 -0.33 -25.74
C LEU A 67 -15.53 -0.98 -25.20
N SER A 68 -15.24 -0.86 -23.91
CA SER A 68 -14.08 -1.51 -23.29
C SER A 68 -14.11 -3.04 -23.40
N TYR A 69 -15.29 -3.66 -23.28
CA TYR A 69 -15.44 -5.11 -23.43
C TYR A 69 -15.27 -5.57 -24.89
N LYS A 70 -15.78 -4.78 -25.84
CA LYS A 70 -15.61 -5.00 -27.28
C LYS A 70 -14.14 -4.84 -27.67
N ASP A 71 -13.48 -3.77 -27.24
CA ASP A 71 -12.06 -3.55 -27.47
C ASP A 71 -11.24 -4.72 -26.92
N TYR A 72 -11.49 -5.14 -25.67
CA TYR A 72 -10.79 -6.27 -25.06
C TYR A 72 -10.93 -7.59 -25.84
N LEU A 73 -12.12 -7.86 -26.41
CA LEU A 73 -12.39 -9.09 -27.16
C LEU A 73 -11.99 -9.01 -28.65
N CYS A 74 -11.95 -7.82 -29.22
CA CYS A 74 -11.72 -7.60 -30.65
C CYS A 74 -10.37 -6.95 -30.98
N LEU A 75 -9.50 -6.78 -29.99
CA LEU A 75 -8.10 -6.40 -30.19
C LEU A 75 -7.44 -7.32 -31.24
N ASP A 76 -6.82 -6.71 -32.23
CA ASP A 76 -6.06 -7.43 -33.25
C ASP A 76 -4.73 -7.88 -32.64
N TYR A 77 -4.67 -9.15 -32.21
CA TYR A 77 -3.50 -9.73 -31.54
C TYR A 77 -2.31 -9.99 -32.48
N THR A 78 -2.35 -9.49 -33.70
CA THR A 78 -1.25 -9.60 -34.67
C THR A 78 -0.13 -8.56 -34.45
N GLU A 79 -0.33 -7.53 -33.62
CA GLU A 79 0.70 -6.51 -33.35
C GLU A 79 1.54 -6.75 -32.07
N MET A 80 1.28 -7.81 -31.29
CA MET A 80 2.04 -8.12 -30.07
C MET A 80 3.32 -8.97 -30.32
N SER A 81 3.71 -9.19 -31.57
CA SER A 81 4.87 -10.02 -31.94
C SER A 81 5.91 -9.28 -32.79
N GLN A 82 6.10 -7.97 -32.58
CA GLN A 82 7.31 -7.29 -33.00
C GLN A 82 7.97 -6.57 -31.82
N PRO A 83 9.22 -6.92 -31.44
CA PRO A 83 9.98 -6.08 -30.53
C PRO A 83 10.25 -4.76 -31.25
N ALA A 84 9.80 -3.66 -30.66
CA ALA A 84 10.22 -2.33 -31.07
C ALA A 84 11.74 -2.27 -30.95
N SER A 85 12.44 -2.17 -32.09
CA SER A 85 13.86 -1.86 -32.14
C SER A 85 14.03 -0.43 -31.60
N ALA A 86 14.42 -0.32 -30.33
CA ALA A 86 14.86 0.92 -29.75
C ALA A 86 16.19 1.31 -30.41
N GLU A 87 16.19 2.39 -31.18
CA GLU A 87 17.43 3.11 -31.50
C GLU A 87 18.03 3.59 -30.18
N ILE A 88 19.15 2.97 -29.80
CA ILE A 88 19.96 3.36 -28.66
C ILE A 88 20.64 4.68 -29.04
N ALA A 89 20.10 5.79 -28.53
CA ALA A 89 20.85 7.03 -28.45
C ALA A 89 22.04 6.81 -27.51
N GLN A 90 23.24 6.77 -28.09
CA GLN A 90 24.51 6.75 -27.37
C GLN A 90 24.74 8.13 -26.75
N ASP A 91 24.49 8.25 -25.45
CA ASP A 91 25.24 9.15 -24.58
C ASP A 91 25.12 8.65 -23.13
N LEU A 92 25.95 7.67 -22.77
CA LEU A 92 26.08 7.22 -21.38
C LEU A 92 27.08 8.14 -20.69
N PRO A 93 26.72 8.80 -19.57
CA PRO A 93 27.67 9.61 -18.81
C PRO A 93 28.84 8.74 -18.35
N ALA A 94 30.06 9.28 -18.50
CA ALA A 94 31.32 8.57 -18.29
C ALA A 94 31.57 8.08 -16.85
N HIS A 95 30.72 8.45 -15.89
CA HIS A 95 30.76 7.96 -14.51
C HIS A 95 29.33 7.79 -13.97
N PRO A 96 29.03 6.68 -13.25
CA PRO A 96 27.76 6.56 -12.54
C PRO A 96 27.63 7.71 -11.52
N PRO A 97 26.42 8.22 -11.27
CA PRO A 97 26.23 9.28 -10.29
C PRO A 97 26.70 8.78 -8.92
N SER A 98 27.46 9.61 -8.20
CA SER A 98 27.96 9.33 -6.85
C SER A 98 26.86 9.20 -5.80
N THR A 99 25.61 9.50 -6.17
CA THR A 99 24.44 9.35 -5.31
C THR A 99 23.22 8.92 -6.11
N THR A 100 22.38 8.06 -5.54
CA THR A 100 21.06 7.73 -6.07
C THR A 100 19.98 8.20 -5.11
N ARG A 101 19.03 9.00 -5.60
CA ARG A 101 17.84 9.41 -4.84
C ARG A 101 16.68 8.46 -5.15
N VAL A 102 16.04 7.96 -4.10
CA VAL A 102 14.82 7.16 -4.17
C VAL A 102 13.69 7.93 -3.50
N ARG A 103 12.63 8.24 -4.26
CA ARG A 103 11.42 8.90 -3.77
C ARG A 103 10.40 7.85 -3.35
N LEU A 104 10.19 7.72 -2.05
CA LEU A 104 9.31 6.73 -1.44
C LEU A 104 7.94 7.33 -1.12
N LEU A 105 6.88 6.58 -1.37
CA LEU A 105 5.51 6.86 -0.91
C LEU A 105 4.91 5.63 -0.23
N THR A 106 4.23 5.84 0.89
CA THR A 106 3.23 4.91 1.43
C THR A 106 1.86 5.57 1.42
N GLN A 107 0.82 4.83 1.04
CA GLN A 107 -0.52 5.38 0.87
C GLN A 107 -1.59 4.29 1.07
N ASN A 108 -2.43 4.42 2.09
CA ASN A 108 -3.73 3.77 2.08
C ASN A 108 -4.53 4.43 0.96
N ILE A 109 -4.89 3.67 -0.10
CA ILE A 109 -5.51 4.22 -1.31
C ILE A 109 -7.04 4.01 -1.33
N PHE A 110 -7.60 3.40 -0.28
CA PHE A 110 -9.04 3.27 -0.06
C PHE A 110 -9.79 2.66 -1.26
N ILE A 111 -9.24 1.59 -1.85
CA ILE A 111 -9.85 0.86 -2.98
C ILE A 111 -10.52 -0.41 -2.45
N ARG A 112 -11.56 -0.19 -1.65
CA ARG A 112 -12.40 -1.24 -1.08
C ARG A 112 -13.02 -2.16 -2.15
N PRO A 113 -13.36 -3.42 -1.79
CA PRO A 113 -13.99 -4.35 -2.72
C PRO A 113 -15.28 -3.81 -3.37
N SER A 114 -15.60 -4.30 -4.56
CA SER A 114 -16.83 -3.92 -5.27
C SER A 114 -18.06 -4.18 -4.40
N GLY A 115 -18.93 -3.17 -4.28
CA GLY A 115 -20.13 -3.21 -3.42
C GLY A 115 -19.93 -2.61 -2.04
N ILE A 116 -18.69 -2.41 -1.59
CA ILE A 116 -18.37 -1.71 -0.34
C ILE A 116 -18.01 -0.25 -0.67
N ASN A 117 -18.75 0.69 -0.09
CA ASN A 117 -18.58 2.13 -0.32
C ASN A 117 -19.18 2.95 0.82
N ASN A 118 -18.76 4.22 0.93
CA ASN A 118 -19.34 5.23 1.81
C ASN A 118 -20.31 6.08 1.00
N ASN A 119 -19.87 6.47 -0.20
CA ASN A 119 -20.57 7.39 -1.08
C ASN A 119 -20.62 6.83 -2.51
N GLY A 120 -21.62 5.97 -2.77
CA GLY A 120 -21.93 5.43 -4.10
C GLY A 120 -20.88 4.44 -4.62
N ASN A 121 -19.85 4.91 -5.33
CA ASN A 121 -18.73 4.08 -5.77
C ASN A 121 -17.38 4.51 -5.16
N ASP A 122 -17.37 5.56 -4.33
CA ASP A 122 -16.19 6.28 -3.82
C ASP A 122 -15.19 6.70 -4.91
N TYR A 123 -15.66 6.93 -6.14
CA TYR A 123 -14.85 7.33 -7.29
C TYR A 123 -13.61 6.46 -7.52
N LYS A 124 -13.67 5.17 -7.16
CA LYS A 124 -12.49 4.29 -7.08
C LYS A 124 -11.71 4.22 -8.39
N SER A 125 -12.40 4.23 -9.54
CA SER A 125 -11.72 4.13 -10.84
C SER A 125 -11.13 5.48 -11.26
N GLU A 126 -11.87 6.55 -11.01
CA GLU A 126 -11.49 7.93 -11.30
C GLU A 126 -10.29 8.37 -10.46
N ARG A 127 -10.29 8.05 -9.16
CA ARG A 127 -9.16 8.29 -8.24
C ARG A 127 -7.91 7.55 -8.67
N LEU A 128 -8.02 6.27 -9.08
CA LEU A 128 -6.86 5.52 -9.58
C LEU A 128 -6.33 6.08 -10.90
N ASN A 129 -7.21 6.48 -11.82
CA ASN A 129 -6.79 7.14 -13.06
C ASN A 129 -6.09 8.47 -12.78
N TYR A 130 -6.64 9.28 -11.85
CA TYR A 130 -6.02 10.53 -11.42
C TYR A 130 -4.65 10.27 -10.79
N PHE A 131 -4.54 9.28 -9.90
CA PHE A 131 -3.26 8.89 -9.31
C PHE A 131 -2.25 8.53 -10.40
N ALA A 132 -2.66 7.68 -11.34
CA ALA A 132 -1.77 7.21 -12.40
C ALA A 132 -1.26 8.34 -13.29
N GLN A 133 -2.12 9.31 -13.60
CA GLN A 133 -1.79 10.44 -14.46
C GLN A 133 -0.93 11.50 -13.76
N ASN A 134 -1.12 11.71 -12.46
CA ASN A 134 -0.56 12.87 -11.76
C ASN A 134 0.54 12.53 -10.75
N LEU A 135 0.63 11.28 -10.27
CA LEU A 135 1.49 10.93 -9.13
C LEU A 135 2.54 9.85 -9.42
N PHE A 136 2.38 8.99 -10.44
CA PHE A 136 3.37 7.95 -10.71
C PHE A 136 4.77 8.48 -11.06
N SER A 137 4.88 9.64 -11.70
CA SER A 137 6.16 10.26 -12.05
C SER A 137 6.88 10.86 -10.84
N SER A 138 6.16 11.11 -9.74
CA SER A 138 6.67 11.74 -8.52
C SER A 138 7.43 10.78 -7.61
N TYR A 139 7.30 9.47 -7.83
CA TYR A 139 7.83 8.45 -6.92
C TYR A 139 8.56 7.32 -7.67
N ASP A 140 9.45 6.65 -6.95
CA ASP A 140 10.25 5.53 -7.44
C ASP A 140 9.90 4.21 -6.78
N VAL A 141 9.45 4.27 -5.52
CA VAL A 141 8.86 3.14 -4.80
C VAL A 141 7.57 3.58 -4.12
N ILE A 142 6.48 2.85 -4.36
CA ILE A 142 5.16 3.15 -3.80
C ILE A 142 4.61 1.92 -3.10
N CYS A 143 4.20 2.08 -1.85
CA CYS A 143 3.61 1.05 -1.01
C CYS A 143 2.15 1.38 -0.74
N PHE A 144 1.24 0.58 -1.29
CA PHE A 144 -0.18 0.76 -1.10
C PHE A 144 -0.74 -0.13 0.01
N GLN A 145 -1.68 0.42 0.76
CA GLN A 145 -2.65 -0.30 1.58
C GLN A 145 -4.05 -0.13 0.99
N GLU A 146 -4.96 -1.06 1.27
CA GLU A 146 -6.32 -1.11 0.72
C GLU A 146 -6.44 -1.09 -0.80
N LEU A 147 -5.40 -1.53 -1.53
CA LEU A 147 -5.49 -1.79 -2.96
C LEU A 147 -6.02 -3.22 -3.19
N PHE A 148 -7.27 -3.48 -2.79
CA PHE A 148 -7.82 -4.83 -2.77
C PHE A 148 -8.03 -5.42 -4.16
N ARG A 149 -7.65 -6.70 -4.31
CA ARG A 149 -7.71 -7.47 -5.55
C ARG A 149 -9.03 -8.23 -5.61
N PHE A 150 -10.08 -7.55 -6.04
CA PHE A 150 -11.35 -8.22 -6.25
C PHE A 150 -11.38 -8.97 -7.60
N SER A 151 -11.48 -10.31 -7.56
CA SER A 151 -11.39 -11.20 -8.74
C SER A 151 -12.37 -10.88 -9.88
N LEU A 152 -13.50 -10.24 -9.58
CA LEU A 152 -14.51 -9.84 -10.59
C LEU A 152 -14.29 -8.43 -11.14
N SER A 153 -13.29 -7.68 -10.65
CA SER A 153 -12.98 -6.32 -11.11
C SER A 153 -11.69 -6.30 -11.93
N CYS A 154 -11.67 -5.53 -13.01
CA CYS A 154 -10.46 -5.26 -13.79
C CYS A 154 -9.63 -4.10 -13.21
N ARG A 155 -10.14 -3.37 -12.20
CA ARG A 155 -9.54 -2.14 -11.67
C ARG A 155 -8.08 -2.32 -11.25
N TYR A 156 -7.81 -3.33 -10.44
CA TYR A 156 -6.44 -3.65 -10.01
C TYR A 156 -5.52 -3.91 -11.20
N LYS A 157 -5.94 -4.75 -12.15
CA LYS A 157 -5.12 -5.10 -13.32
C LYS A 157 -4.84 -3.88 -14.20
N GLY A 158 -5.84 -3.04 -14.44
CA GLY A 158 -5.69 -1.80 -15.20
C GLY A 158 -4.72 -0.83 -14.54
N PHE A 159 -4.83 -0.65 -13.21
CA PHE A 159 -3.94 0.22 -12.46
C PHE A 159 -2.48 -0.29 -12.45
N ILE A 160 -2.27 -1.60 -12.30
CA ILE A 160 -0.93 -2.19 -12.43
C ILE A 160 -0.38 -2.04 -13.85
N ALA A 161 -1.22 -2.14 -14.90
CA ALA A 161 -0.77 -1.89 -16.27
C ALA A 161 -0.33 -0.43 -16.47
N GLN A 162 -1.08 0.53 -15.92
CA GLN A 162 -0.69 1.95 -15.93
C GLN A 162 0.63 2.18 -15.17
N ALA A 163 0.82 1.52 -14.01
CA ALA A 163 2.07 1.60 -13.25
C ALA A 163 3.27 1.09 -14.06
N LYS A 164 3.12 -0.04 -14.76
CA LYS A 164 4.16 -0.57 -15.65
C LYS A 164 4.48 0.38 -16.78
N ASN A 165 3.46 0.97 -17.42
CA ASN A 165 3.65 1.98 -18.46
C ASN A 165 4.37 3.23 -17.92
N ALA A 166 4.20 3.54 -16.64
CA ALA A 166 4.90 4.62 -15.97
C ALA A 166 6.34 4.25 -15.51
N GLY A 167 6.81 3.02 -15.76
CA GLY A 167 8.17 2.54 -15.46
C GLY A 167 8.32 1.74 -14.16
N PHE A 168 7.24 1.40 -13.48
CA PHE A 168 7.28 0.48 -12.32
C PHE A 168 7.35 -0.97 -12.81
N ASN A 169 8.55 -1.40 -13.19
CA ASN A 169 8.78 -2.73 -13.76
C ASN A 169 8.65 -3.87 -12.72
N TYR A 170 8.80 -3.55 -11.44
CA TYR A 170 8.75 -4.51 -10.35
C TYR A 170 7.49 -4.27 -9.52
N THR A 171 6.61 -5.26 -9.49
CA THR A 171 5.35 -5.23 -8.72
C THR A 171 5.30 -6.44 -7.82
N LEU A 172 5.11 -6.19 -6.53
CA LEU A 172 4.88 -7.21 -5.51
C LEU A 172 3.54 -6.95 -4.86
N SER A 173 2.75 -7.99 -4.57
CA SER A 173 1.47 -7.81 -3.86
C SER A 173 1.17 -9.00 -3.00
N SER A 174 0.38 -8.76 -1.95
CA SER A 174 -0.09 -9.82 -1.07
C SER A 174 -0.76 -10.95 -1.87
N PRO A 175 -0.61 -12.21 -1.43
CA PRO A 175 -1.21 -13.35 -2.10
C PRO A 175 -2.73 -13.17 -2.25
N PRO A 176 -3.30 -13.43 -3.44
CA PRO A 176 -4.74 -13.41 -3.60
C PRO A 176 -5.36 -14.59 -2.83
N ARG A 177 -6.63 -14.48 -2.46
CA ARG A 177 -7.36 -15.67 -2.00
C ARG A 177 -7.68 -16.58 -3.19
N GLY A 178 -7.42 -17.87 -3.03
CA GLY A 178 -7.86 -18.88 -3.99
C GLY A 178 -9.39 -18.96 -4.05
N LEU A 179 -9.94 -19.50 -5.14
CA LEU A 179 -11.39 -19.59 -5.42
C LEU A 179 -12.22 -20.30 -4.32
N THR A 180 -11.57 -21.03 -3.42
CA THR A 180 -12.21 -21.84 -2.36
C THR A 180 -12.19 -21.18 -0.98
N SER A 181 -11.62 -19.98 -0.82
CA SER A 181 -11.49 -19.31 0.48
C SER A 181 -12.35 -18.04 0.55
N PHE A 182 -13.34 -18.02 1.43
CA PHE A 182 -14.19 -16.86 1.69
C PHE A 182 -13.42 -15.75 2.41
N GLY A 183 -13.13 -14.63 1.73
CA GLY A 183 -12.57 -13.38 2.29
C GLY A 183 -11.80 -12.56 1.25
N ILE A 184 -11.27 -11.40 1.65
CA ILE A 184 -10.55 -10.44 0.81
C ILE A 184 -9.04 -10.59 1.04
N ASP A 185 -8.19 -10.30 0.04
CA ASP A 185 -6.74 -10.25 0.23
C ASP A 185 -6.31 -9.12 1.21
N ALA A 186 -5.01 -8.96 1.45
CA ALA A 186 -4.51 -7.97 2.41
C ALA A 186 -4.61 -6.52 1.93
N GLY A 187 -4.85 -6.28 0.63
CA GLY A 187 -4.82 -4.96 0.02
C GLY A 187 -3.43 -4.34 -0.08
N LEU A 188 -2.37 -5.13 0.13
CA LEU A 188 -0.98 -4.65 0.12
C LEU A 188 -0.32 -4.85 -1.25
N THR A 189 0.29 -3.77 -1.76
CA THR A 189 1.07 -3.77 -3.01
C THR A 189 2.31 -2.90 -2.84
N ILE A 190 3.45 -3.36 -3.37
CA ILE A 190 4.67 -2.57 -3.53
C ILE A 190 4.94 -2.44 -5.03
N LEU A 191 5.03 -1.21 -5.52
CA LEU A 191 5.50 -0.86 -6.86
C LEU A 191 6.92 -0.32 -6.74
N SER A 192 7.83 -0.79 -7.57
CA SER A 192 9.22 -0.33 -7.57
C SER A 192 9.74 -0.17 -9.00
N ARG A 193 10.46 0.93 -9.24
CA ARG A 193 11.31 1.12 -10.42
C ARG A 193 12.61 0.30 -10.33
N PHE A 194 12.99 -0.06 -9.11
CA PHE A 194 14.19 -0.81 -8.77
C PHE A 194 13.89 -2.31 -8.59
N PRO A 195 14.84 -3.22 -8.90
CA PRO A 195 14.65 -4.65 -8.74
C PRO A 195 14.28 -5.08 -7.32
N ILE A 196 13.20 -5.87 -7.20
CA ILE A 196 12.87 -6.59 -5.96
C ILE A 196 13.57 -7.94 -6.01
N VAL A 197 14.59 -8.13 -5.17
CA VAL A 197 15.48 -9.32 -5.18
C VAL A 197 15.10 -10.38 -4.15
N ALA A 198 14.35 -9.99 -3.11
CA ALA A 198 13.73 -10.93 -2.17
C ALA A 198 12.36 -10.41 -1.73
N SER A 199 11.45 -11.31 -1.40
CA SER A 199 10.14 -10.96 -0.84
C SER A 199 9.57 -12.09 0.00
N ASP A 200 8.69 -11.74 0.94
CA ASP A 200 7.89 -12.69 1.71
C ASP A 200 6.63 -11.96 2.21
N PHE A 201 5.63 -12.69 2.68
CA PHE A 201 4.40 -12.13 3.23
C PHE A 201 4.00 -12.90 4.48
N LYS A 202 3.69 -12.15 5.55
CA LYS A 202 3.08 -12.70 6.76
C LYS A 202 1.67 -12.18 6.89
N GLN A 203 0.72 -13.11 6.84
CA GLN A 203 -0.64 -12.84 7.28
C GLN A 203 -0.68 -12.82 8.81
N TYR A 204 -1.42 -11.86 9.36
CA TYR A 204 -1.75 -11.85 10.78
C TYR A 204 -2.90 -12.80 11.11
N ASP A 205 -3.06 -13.01 12.41
CA ASP A 205 -4.29 -13.57 12.96
C ASP A 205 -5.48 -12.65 12.66
N ARG A 206 -6.66 -13.27 12.58
CA ARG A 206 -7.87 -12.55 12.19
C ARG A 206 -8.18 -11.43 13.16
N GLY A 207 -8.44 -10.27 12.56
CA GLY A 207 -8.97 -9.10 13.24
C GLY A 207 -10.42 -9.28 13.69
N VAL A 208 -11.00 -8.18 14.14
CA VAL A 208 -12.41 -8.08 14.55
C VAL A 208 -13.21 -7.19 13.60
N HIS A 209 -14.54 -7.16 13.75
CA HIS A 209 -15.44 -6.38 12.91
C HIS A 209 -15.27 -6.69 11.41
N SER A 210 -15.26 -5.66 10.55
CA SER A 210 -15.01 -5.77 9.11
C SER A 210 -13.66 -6.39 8.78
N ASP A 211 -12.64 -6.14 9.60
CA ASP A 211 -11.28 -6.60 9.37
C ASP A 211 -11.12 -8.12 9.48
N TYR A 212 -12.07 -8.80 10.14
CA TYR A 212 -12.14 -10.26 10.14
C TYR A 212 -12.14 -10.86 8.72
N TRP A 213 -12.74 -10.15 7.76
CA TRP A 213 -12.85 -10.59 6.37
C TRP A 213 -11.61 -10.29 5.52
N SER A 214 -10.74 -9.38 5.97
CA SER A 214 -9.49 -9.00 5.32
C SER A 214 -8.33 -9.87 5.80
N LEU A 215 -7.40 -10.21 4.90
CA LEU A 215 -6.16 -10.91 5.27
C LEU A 215 -5.07 -9.92 5.66
N LYS A 216 -5.32 -9.08 6.67
CA LYS A 216 -4.30 -8.12 7.15
C LYS A 216 -2.97 -8.82 7.44
N GLY A 217 -1.88 -8.10 7.22
CA GLY A 217 -0.54 -8.68 7.25
C GLY A 217 0.53 -7.65 6.94
N VAL A 218 1.74 -8.14 6.73
CA VAL A 218 2.91 -7.36 6.34
C VAL A 218 3.58 -8.01 5.13
N LEU A 219 3.89 -7.17 4.13
CA LEU A 219 4.53 -7.53 2.87
C LEU A 219 5.96 -7.02 2.86
N TYR A 220 6.91 -7.94 2.75
CA TYR A 220 8.34 -7.65 2.77
C TYR A 220 8.94 -7.63 1.36
N ALA A 221 9.85 -6.69 1.10
CA ALA A 221 10.69 -6.63 -0.09
C ALA A 221 12.14 -6.21 0.24
N LYS A 222 13.12 -6.89 -0.35
CA LYS A 222 14.50 -6.39 -0.48
C LYS A 222 14.65 -5.77 -1.86
N ILE A 223 15.06 -4.50 -1.92
CA ILE A 223 15.17 -3.73 -3.16
C ILE A 223 16.63 -3.38 -3.41
N ARG A 224 17.12 -3.63 -4.63
CA ARG A 224 18.47 -3.31 -5.08
C ARG A 224 18.50 -1.93 -5.74
N ILE A 225 19.36 -1.01 -5.29
CA ILE A 225 19.42 0.37 -5.81
C ILE A 225 20.21 0.47 -7.11
N ASN A 226 21.37 -0.18 -7.20
CA ASN A 226 22.22 -0.09 -8.38
C ASN A 226 21.73 -1.04 -9.49
N PRO A 227 21.59 -0.58 -10.74
CA PRO A 227 21.33 -1.50 -11.84
C PRO A 227 22.49 -2.50 -11.97
N PRO A 228 22.26 -3.73 -12.42
CA PRO A 228 23.36 -4.59 -12.88
C PRO A 228 24.15 -3.82 -13.93
N VAL A 229 25.47 -3.73 -13.77
CA VAL A 229 26.33 -3.23 -14.85
C VAL A 229 26.02 -4.07 -16.08
N PRO A 230 25.68 -3.48 -17.25
CA PRO A 230 25.49 -4.27 -18.45
C PRO A 230 26.78 -5.04 -18.71
N GLU A 231 26.69 -6.38 -18.72
CA GLU A 231 27.79 -7.25 -19.10
C GLU A 231 28.25 -6.90 -20.52
N GLN A 232 29.22 -6.00 -20.64
CA GLN A 232 30.12 -5.96 -21.78
C GLN A 232 31.15 -7.08 -21.62
N SER A 233 30.69 -8.33 -21.62
CA SER A 233 31.50 -9.49 -21.97
C SER A 233 30.59 -10.68 -22.18
N VAL A 234 30.51 -11.13 -23.43
CA VAL A 234 29.83 -12.33 -23.87
C VAL A 234 30.30 -13.55 -23.06
N ALA A 235 29.41 -14.18 -22.30
CA ALA A 235 29.45 -15.60 -21.98
C ALA A 235 28.04 -16.15 -21.70
N LEU A 236 27.82 -17.41 -22.09
CA LEU A 236 26.53 -18.10 -22.19
C LEU A 236 25.85 -18.41 -20.85
N PRO A 237 24.52 -18.68 -20.85
CA PRO A 237 23.71 -18.77 -19.65
C PRO A 237 23.71 -20.19 -19.05
N SER A 238 24.32 -20.36 -17.90
CA SER A 238 23.93 -21.39 -16.92
C SER A 238 24.76 -21.26 -15.66
N GLU A 239 24.55 -20.22 -14.86
CA GLU A 239 24.94 -20.27 -13.46
C GLU A 239 24.05 -19.31 -12.67
N LYS A 240 23.67 -19.74 -11.48
CA LYS A 240 22.89 -18.93 -10.54
C LYS A 240 23.60 -17.59 -10.36
N LEU A 241 22.83 -16.51 -10.25
CA LEU A 241 23.28 -15.27 -9.61
C LEU A 241 23.51 -15.55 -8.10
N ASP A 242 24.49 -16.40 -7.80
CA ASP A 242 25.10 -16.60 -6.48
C ASP A 242 26.45 -15.86 -6.54
N GLY A 243 26.38 -14.53 -6.57
CA GLY A 243 27.56 -13.65 -6.57
C GLY A 243 27.16 -12.31 -5.99
N ASP A 244 27.56 -12.06 -4.74
CA ASP A 244 27.47 -10.75 -4.10
C ASP A 244 28.20 -9.74 -4.99
N ASP A 245 27.43 -8.93 -5.71
CA ASP A 245 27.90 -7.70 -6.31
C ASP A 245 28.27 -6.77 -5.14
N LYS A 246 29.57 -6.71 -4.81
CA LYS A 246 30.09 -6.00 -3.62
C LYS A 246 29.77 -4.51 -3.61
N ASP A 247 29.40 -3.95 -4.76
CA ASP A 247 29.07 -2.54 -4.92
C ASP A 247 27.54 -2.31 -5.02
N ALA A 248 26.73 -3.36 -4.89
CA ALA A 248 25.28 -3.24 -4.91
C ALA A 248 24.76 -2.83 -3.52
N GLN A 249 24.15 -1.66 -3.43
CA GLN A 249 23.40 -1.26 -2.24
C GLN A 249 21.97 -1.78 -2.29
N TYR A 250 21.46 -2.14 -1.12
CA TYR A 250 20.11 -2.63 -0.92
C TYR A 250 19.41 -1.86 0.19
N PHE A 251 18.09 -1.94 0.19
CA PHE A 251 17.29 -1.57 1.34
C PHE A 251 16.07 -2.48 1.48
N HIS A 252 15.54 -2.53 2.70
CA HIS A 252 14.42 -3.38 3.04
C HIS A 252 13.16 -2.56 3.26
N ILE A 253 12.03 -3.01 2.73
CA ILE A 253 10.71 -2.44 2.99
C ILE A 253 9.81 -3.49 3.60
N PHE A 254 9.11 -3.09 4.66
CA PHE A 254 7.94 -3.77 5.20
C PHE A 254 6.73 -2.85 5.00
N ASN A 255 5.82 -3.25 4.11
CA ASN A 255 4.55 -2.57 3.89
C ASN A 255 3.47 -3.29 4.71
N THR A 256 2.79 -2.61 5.62
CA THR A 256 1.78 -3.21 6.49
C THR A 256 0.45 -2.46 6.50
N HIS A 257 -0.60 -3.15 6.93
CA HIS A 257 -1.87 -2.57 7.35
C HIS A 257 -2.42 -3.40 8.51
N THR A 258 -2.55 -2.81 9.70
CA THR A 258 -3.03 -3.48 10.93
C THR A 258 -4.50 -3.17 11.21
N GLN A 259 -5.08 -3.84 12.22
CA GLN A 259 -6.46 -3.73 12.67
C GLN A 259 -6.89 -2.28 12.86
N SER A 260 -8.04 -1.88 12.31
CA SER A 260 -8.63 -0.56 12.54
C SER A 260 -9.43 -0.51 13.85
N SER A 261 -9.66 0.71 14.37
CA SER A 261 -10.63 0.99 15.43
C SER A 261 -11.83 1.74 14.86
N TYR A 262 -12.98 1.64 15.52
CA TYR A 262 -14.20 2.33 15.12
C TYR A 262 -14.83 3.03 16.32
N GLY A 263 -15.03 4.35 16.22
CA GLY A 263 -15.60 5.14 17.32
C GLY A 263 -14.54 5.67 18.29
N THR A 264 -14.94 5.93 19.53
CA THR A 264 -14.06 6.49 20.57
C THR A 264 -13.01 5.46 21.00
N LEU A 265 -11.73 5.82 20.89
CA LEU A 265 -10.61 4.94 21.21
C LEU A 265 -10.49 4.73 22.74
N ASP A 266 -10.80 3.52 23.20
CA ASP A 266 -10.43 3.02 24.53
C ASP A 266 -9.30 1.98 24.37
N LEU A 267 -8.23 2.12 25.16
CA LEU A 267 -7.04 1.25 25.06
C LEU A 267 -7.35 -0.21 25.35
N THR A 268 -8.45 -0.48 26.05
CA THR A 268 -8.92 -1.82 26.38
C THR A 268 -9.83 -2.44 25.31
N GLU A 269 -10.12 -1.69 24.24
CA GLU A 269 -10.95 -2.22 23.16
C GLU A 269 -10.31 -3.43 22.48
N THR A 270 -11.16 -4.35 22.03
CA THR A 270 -10.71 -5.56 21.36
C THR A 270 -9.93 -5.25 20.06
N SER A 271 -10.26 -4.15 19.37
CA SER A 271 -9.53 -3.65 18.20
C SER A 271 -8.07 -3.33 18.55
N VAL A 272 -7.84 -2.57 19.62
CA VAL A 272 -6.52 -2.18 20.14
C VAL A 272 -5.73 -3.41 20.58
N ILE A 273 -6.35 -4.30 21.37
CA ILE A 273 -5.72 -5.55 21.81
C ILE A 273 -5.30 -6.40 20.60
N LYS A 274 -6.17 -6.56 19.61
CA LYS A 274 -5.84 -7.32 18.39
C LYS A 274 -4.70 -6.69 17.63
N ARG A 275 -4.69 -5.37 17.51
CA ARG A 275 -3.61 -4.62 16.87
C ARG A 275 -2.28 -4.86 17.57
N LEU A 276 -2.22 -4.87 18.91
CA LEU A 276 -1.00 -5.16 19.68
C LEU A 276 -0.43 -6.56 19.34
N TYR A 277 -1.27 -7.60 19.27
CA TYR A 277 -0.81 -8.93 18.84
C TYR A 277 -0.35 -8.95 17.38
N GLN A 278 -0.97 -8.17 16.49
CA GLN A 278 -0.50 -8.04 15.11
C GLN A 278 0.86 -7.36 15.03
N LEU A 279 1.10 -6.33 15.84
CA LEU A 279 2.39 -5.66 15.96
C LEU A 279 3.47 -6.61 16.50
N TYR A 280 3.14 -7.43 17.50
CA TYR A 280 4.04 -8.48 17.99
C TYR A 280 4.35 -9.53 16.91
N SER A 281 3.34 -9.97 16.15
CA SER A 281 3.54 -10.88 15.02
C SER A 281 4.39 -10.25 13.91
N MET A 282 4.25 -8.95 13.68
CA MET A 282 5.05 -8.17 12.75
C MET A 282 6.51 -8.08 13.20
N HIS A 283 6.76 -7.84 14.49
CA HIS A 283 8.11 -7.84 15.07
C HIS A 283 8.85 -9.15 14.77
N GLN A 284 8.21 -10.30 15.07
CA GLN A 284 8.78 -11.62 14.80
C GLN A 284 9.05 -11.85 13.31
N PHE A 285 8.18 -11.33 12.44
CA PHE A 285 8.38 -11.44 10.99
C PHE A 285 9.52 -10.56 10.48
N ILE A 286 9.65 -9.33 11.00
CA ILE A 286 10.77 -8.44 10.71
C ILE A 286 12.06 -9.16 11.08
N GLU A 287 12.19 -9.64 12.31
CA GLU A 287 13.37 -10.38 12.77
C GLU A 287 13.72 -11.54 11.84
N LYS A 288 12.75 -12.41 11.53
CA LYS A 288 12.95 -13.53 10.60
C LYS A 288 13.47 -13.06 9.23
N MET A 289 12.94 -11.97 8.70
CA MET A 289 13.35 -11.45 7.39
C MET A 289 14.72 -10.79 7.41
N LEU A 290 15.04 -10.06 8.49
CA LEU A 290 16.35 -9.45 8.66
C LEU A 290 17.43 -10.52 8.84
N GLN A 291 17.23 -11.50 9.73
CA GLN A 291 18.16 -12.64 9.90
C GLN A 291 18.43 -13.40 8.61
N LYS A 292 17.43 -13.48 7.72
CA LYS A 292 17.54 -14.24 6.47
C LYS A 292 18.19 -13.45 5.33
N ASN A 293 17.94 -12.14 5.23
CA ASN A 293 18.19 -11.38 4.00
C ASN A 293 19.01 -10.11 4.19
N ARG A 294 19.23 -9.63 5.42
CA ARG A 294 19.82 -8.32 5.70
C ARG A 294 21.31 -8.45 6.05
N GLN A 295 22.13 -7.60 5.45
CA GLN A 295 23.49 -7.27 5.91
C GLN A 295 23.44 -6.08 6.87
N ASP A 296 24.40 -5.97 7.80
CA ASP A 296 24.30 -5.06 8.95
C ASP A 296 24.14 -3.57 8.58
N ASP A 297 24.68 -3.15 7.44
CA ASP A 297 24.67 -1.79 6.90
C ASP A 297 23.42 -1.46 6.03
N GLU A 298 22.62 -2.46 5.65
CA GLU A 298 21.46 -2.24 4.77
C GLU A 298 20.32 -1.55 5.55
N PRO A 299 19.81 -0.38 5.10
CA PRO A 299 18.73 0.32 5.78
C PRO A 299 17.39 -0.41 5.67
N VAL A 300 16.57 -0.28 6.71
CA VAL A 300 15.25 -0.92 6.80
C VAL A 300 14.17 0.12 7.02
N PHE A 301 13.08 0.01 6.27
CA PHE A 301 11.90 0.85 6.41
C PHE A 301 10.67 -0.01 6.68
N LEU A 302 9.95 0.33 7.73
CA LEU A 302 8.62 -0.17 8.00
C LEU A 302 7.63 0.97 7.79
N LEU A 303 6.62 0.74 6.97
CA LEU A 303 5.70 1.79 6.54
C LEU A 303 4.30 1.25 6.31
N GLY A 304 3.34 2.16 6.31
CA GLY A 304 1.93 1.87 6.06
C GLY A 304 1.00 2.46 7.08
N ASP A 305 -0.28 2.14 6.90
CA ASP A 305 -1.36 2.48 7.81
C ASP A 305 -1.36 1.49 8.99
N MET A 306 -0.85 1.94 10.13
CA MET A 306 -0.84 1.12 11.34
C MET A 306 -2.11 1.29 12.17
N ASN A 307 -3.01 2.18 11.73
CA ASN A 307 -4.23 2.61 12.41
C ASN A 307 -4.00 3.04 13.89
N VAL A 308 -2.75 3.17 14.36
CA VAL A 308 -2.39 3.65 15.70
C VAL A 308 -2.38 5.15 15.60
N ASP A 309 -3.18 5.84 16.40
CA ASP A 309 -3.08 7.29 16.42
C ASP A 309 -1.92 7.73 17.30
N SER A 310 -0.92 8.37 16.71
CA SER A 310 0.22 8.88 17.49
C SER A 310 -0.05 10.15 18.26
N ARG A 311 -1.15 10.85 18.01
CA ARG A 311 -1.40 12.15 18.61
C ARG A 311 -2.08 12.03 19.97
N THR A 312 -1.64 12.85 20.92
CA THR A 312 -2.48 13.21 22.06
C THR A 312 -3.38 14.35 21.63
N HIS A 313 -4.69 14.12 21.59
CA HIS A 313 -5.64 15.18 21.26
C HIS A 313 -5.80 16.15 22.42
N ILE A 314 -5.40 17.40 22.17
CA ILE A 314 -5.57 18.51 23.12
C ILE A 314 -6.62 19.45 22.53
N ILE A 315 -7.85 19.35 23.03
CA ILE A 315 -8.86 20.38 22.79
C ILE A 315 -8.76 21.33 23.98
N ASN A 316 -8.32 22.57 23.74
CA ASN A 316 -8.32 23.59 24.78
C ASN A 316 -9.76 23.84 25.24
N ASP A 317 -10.19 23.20 26.33
CA ASP A 317 -11.44 23.55 26.97
C ASP A 317 -11.26 24.95 27.56
N PRO A 318 -12.04 25.96 27.15
CA PRO A 318 -11.96 27.30 27.72
C PRO A 318 -12.26 27.34 29.24
N THR A 319 -12.70 26.23 29.84
CA THR A 319 -12.94 26.08 31.27
C THR A 319 -11.86 25.27 32.02
N ASP A 320 -10.91 24.65 31.33
CA ASP A 320 -9.86 23.87 31.99
C ASP A 320 -8.72 24.78 32.47
N SER A 321 -8.80 25.16 33.74
CA SER A 321 -7.80 25.96 34.45
C SER A 321 -6.64 25.11 35.02
N SER A 322 -6.55 23.84 34.63
CA SER A 322 -5.45 22.97 35.05
C SER A 322 -4.12 23.45 34.45
N PRO A 323 -3.07 23.68 35.25
CA PRO A 323 -1.79 24.12 34.73
C PRO A 323 -1.17 23.02 33.89
N SER A 324 -1.06 23.22 32.58
CA SER A 324 -0.22 22.39 31.73
C SER A 324 1.22 22.52 32.23
N ALA A 325 1.87 21.38 32.48
CA ALA A 325 3.19 21.31 33.09
C ALA A 325 4.34 21.63 32.13
N SER A 326 4.11 22.47 31.11
CA SER A 326 5.12 22.82 30.11
C SER A 326 5.13 24.33 29.87
N ASP A 327 6.18 24.94 30.42
CA ASP A 327 6.67 26.31 30.19
C ASP A 327 6.03 27.45 31.02
N PRO A 328 6.71 27.99 32.06
CA PRO A 328 6.20 29.11 32.87
C PRO A 328 6.16 30.48 32.18
N GLN A 329 6.40 30.59 30.86
CA GLN A 329 6.51 31.87 30.15
C GLN A 329 5.38 32.23 29.18
N GLU A 330 4.19 31.64 29.29
CA GLU A 330 3.02 32.15 28.55
C GLU A 330 1.78 32.32 29.43
N LYS A 331 1.73 33.44 30.16
CA LYS A 331 0.45 34.04 30.54
C LYS A 331 0.51 35.55 30.32
N VAL A 332 -0.22 36.02 29.30
CA VAL A 332 -1.25 37.08 29.34
C VAL A 332 -1.67 37.36 27.88
N GLY A 333 -2.92 37.03 27.51
CA GLY A 333 -3.55 37.47 26.26
C GLY A 333 -3.68 36.46 25.11
N SER A 334 -3.41 35.16 25.32
CA SER A 334 -3.41 34.17 24.24
C SER A 334 -4.81 33.93 23.65
N THR A 335 -4.99 34.34 22.39
CA THR A 335 -6.13 34.02 21.52
C THR A 335 -6.01 32.59 20.95
N THR A 336 -5.74 31.60 21.80
CA THR A 336 -5.55 30.22 21.34
C THR A 336 -6.85 29.69 20.73
N PRO A 337 -6.85 29.23 19.47
CA PRO A 337 -8.07 28.71 18.85
C PRO A 337 -8.62 27.50 19.59
N ASN A 338 -9.96 27.43 19.75
CA ASN A 338 -10.70 26.32 20.36
C ASN A 338 -10.85 25.12 19.41
N TYR A 339 -9.76 24.76 18.74
CA TYR A 339 -9.69 23.62 17.84
C TYR A 339 -8.25 23.13 17.72
N GLU A 340 -8.11 21.85 17.36
CA GLU A 340 -6.81 21.21 17.19
C GLU A 340 -6.11 21.69 15.91
N GLN A 341 -4.82 21.96 16.01
CA GLN A 341 -3.96 22.31 14.89
C GLN A 341 -2.88 21.25 14.70
N ASP A 342 -2.64 20.89 13.44
CA ASP A 342 -1.73 19.82 13.03
C ASP A 342 -0.37 19.90 13.75
N VAL A 343 0.39 20.98 13.53
CA VAL A 343 1.75 21.14 14.07
C VAL A 343 1.77 21.47 15.58
N ARG A 344 0.85 22.32 16.04
CA ARG A 344 0.87 22.83 17.43
C ARG A 344 0.59 21.71 18.42
N ASP A 345 -0.45 20.92 18.15
CA ASP A 345 -0.99 19.94 19.09
C ASP A 345 -0.45 18.53 18.84
N GLY A 346 0.13 18.26 17.66
CA GLY A 346 0.75 16.98 17.32
C GLY A 346 2.08 16.68 18.01
N LYS A 347 2.48 17.47 19.01
CA LYS A 347 3.80 17.35 19.65
C LYS A 347 3.91 16.24 20.68
N LEU A 348 2.78 15.79 21.24
CA LEU A 348 2.76 14.78 22.29
C LEU A 348 2.31 13.43 21.72
N SER A 349 3.08 12.39 22.04
CA SER A 349 2.76 11.01 21.67
C SER A 349 1.65 10.43 22.54
N SER A 350 0.68 9.77 21.91
CA SER A 350 -0.38 9.06 22.61
C SER A 350 0.14 7.83 23.39
N PRO A 351 -0.59 7.36 24.42
CA PRO A 351 -0.27 6.10 25.09
C PRO A 351 -0.28 4.89 24.15
N GLU A 352 -1.20 4.85 23.17
CA GLU A 352 -1.26 3.75 22.18
C GLU A 352 0.02 3.74 21.33
N TYR A 353 0.53 4.90 20.91
CA TYR A 353 1.78 4.99 20.16
C TYR A 353 3.00 4.52 20.95
N LEU A 354 3.08 4.87 22.23
CA LEU A 354 4.18 4.41 23.08
C LEU A 354 4.17 2.88 23.24
N ALA A 355 2.99 2.28 23.41
CA ALA A 355 2.82 0.83 23.43
C ALA A 355 3.14 0.18 22.08
N PHE A 356 2.66 0.78 20.98
CA PHE A 356 2.99 0.37 19.63
C PHE A 356 4.49 0.30 19.40
N LYS A 357 5.22 1.37 19.76
CA LYS A 357 6.67 1.44 19.67
C LYS A 357 7.33 0.37 20.52
N GLY A 358 6.93 0.23 21.78
CA GLY A 358 7.46 -0.79 22.69
C GLY A 358 7.33 -2.21 22.15
N VAL A 359 6.13 -2.60 21.70
CA VAL A 359 5.88 -3.94 21.12
C VAL A 359 6.63 -4.14 19.82
N LEU A 360 6.58 -3.17 18.90
CA LEU A 360 7.26 -3.26 17.60
C LEU A 360 8.78 -3.39 17.75
N GLU A 361 9.36 -2.63 18.68
CA GLU A 361 10.80 -2.64 18.96
C GLU A 361 11.24 -3.82 19.80
N GLY A 362 10.29 -4.60 20.30
CA GLY A 362 10.52 -5.78 21.11
C GLY A 362 10.69 -5.50 22.60
N TYR A 363 10.66 -4.24 23.06
CA TYR A 363 10.67 -3.92 24.50
C TYR A 363 9.39 -4.34 25.23
N GLY A 364 8.30 -4.56 24.49
CA GLY A 364 7.01 -4.95 25.04
C GLY A 364 6.28 -3.79 25.73
N LEU A 365 5.26 -4.15 26.51
CA LEU A 365 4.42 -3.26 27.28
C LEU A 365 4.94 -3.20 28.74
N PRO A 366 5.30 -2.00 29.25
CA PRO A 366 5.70 -1.87 30.65
C PRO A 366 4.59 -2.23 31.65
N ASP A 367 3.34 -1.93 31.28
CA ASP A 367 2.14 -2.30 32.03
C ASP A 367 1.04 -2.77 31.07
N PRO A 368 0.93 -4.09 30.80
CA PRO A 368 -0.09 -4.65 29.93
C PRO A 368 -1.53 -4.39 30.42
N THR A 369 -1.71 -4.16 31.73
CA THR A 369 -3.05 -4.02 32.31
C THR A 369 -3.76 -2.73 31.86
N LEU A 370 -3.00 -1.73 31.40
CA LEU A 370 -3.54 -0.52 30.76
C LEU A 370 -4.31 -0.82 29.46
N PHE A 371 -4.03 -1.96 28.84
CA PHE A 371 -4.68 -2.44 27.62
C PHE A 371 -5.67 -3.58 27.90
N GLY A 372 -5.99 -3.85 29.17
CA GLY A 372 -6.87 -4.95 29.56
C GLY A 372 -6.25 -6.34 29.36
N LEU A 373 -4.92 -6.42 29.24
CA LEU A 373 -4.18 -7.68 29.16
C LEU A 373 -3.78 -8.18 30.55
N GLU A 374 -3.47 -9.48 30.63
CA GLU A 374 -2.89 -10.07 31.83
C GLU A 374 -1.47 -9.53 32.07
N LYS A 375 -1.04 -9.48 33.33
CA LYS A 375 0.23 -8.86 33.73
C LYS A 375 1.46 -9.49 33.08
N ASP A 376 1.39 -10.77 32.73
CA ASP A 376 2.45 -11.54 32.10
C ASP A 376 2.44 -11.47 30.57
N ASP A 377 1.39 -10.90 29.96
CA ASP A 377 1.30 -10.71 28.51
C ASP A 377 1.98 -9.41 28.07
N THR A 378 3.30 -9.36 28.30
CA THR A 378 4.13 -8.19 28.02
C THR A 378 4.35 -7.93 26.53
N LEU A 379 4.05 -8.91 25.67
CA LEU A 379 4.35 -8.86 24.24
C LEU A 379 5.82 -8.49 23.95
N GLU A 380 6.72 -8.90 24.85
CA GLU A 380 8.15 -8.64 24.72
C GLU A 380 8.77 -9.52 23.61
N GLY A 381 9.46 -8.86 22.68
CA GLY A 381 10.15 -9.50 21.57
C GLY A 381 11.56 -9.99 21.91
N PRO A 382 12.05 -11.03 21.23
CA PRO A 382 13.37 -11.61 21.48
C PRO A 382 14.52 -10.67 21.07
N SER A 383 14.36 -9.94 19.97
CA SER A 383 15.32 -8.95 19.49
C SER A 383 14.87 -7.55 19.88
N LYS A 384 15.81 -6.63 20.10
CA LYS A 384 15.50 -5.22 20.35
C LYS A 384 15.91 -4.37 19.16
N TYR A 385 14.98 -3.60 18.63
CA TYR A 385 15.21 -2.66 17.53
C TYR A 385 15.01 -1.22 18.01
N ASN A 386 15.60 -0.26 17.32
CA ASN A 386 15.35 1.16 17.55
C ASN A 386 14.89 1.79 16.24
N PHE A 387 13.58 1.79 16.02
CA PHE A 387 12.95 2.37 14.84
C PHE A 387 12.77 3.87 15.05
N THR A 388 13.37 4.69 14.21
CA THR A 388 13.11 6.13 14.20
C THR A 388 11.84 6.42 13.41
N ASP A 389 10.89 7.12 14.02
CA ASP A 389 9.78 7.74 13.29
C ASP A 389 10.30 8.93 12.49
N LEU A 390 10.38 8.78 11.17
CA LEU A 390 11.08 9.76 10.34
C LEU A 390 10.38 11.12 10.32
N HIS A 391 9.05 11.16 10.33
CA HIS A 391 8.35 12.44 10.29
C HIS A 391 8.48 13.15 11.63
N TYR A 392 8.22 12.44 12.73
CA TYR A 392 8.33 13.02 14.06
C TYR A 392 9.76 13.48 14.38
N SER A 393 10.76 12.65 14.05
CA SER A 393 12.18 12.97 14.29
C SER A 393 12.65 14.23 13.54
N LEU A 394 12.22 14.42 12.29
CA LEU A 394 12.66 15.55 11.47
C LEU A 394 11.82 16.82 11.69
N ASN A 395 10.53 16.69 11.97
CA ASN A 395 9.61 17.83 12.03
C ASN A 395 9.15 18.17 13.46
N GLY A 396 9.36 17.28 14.43
CA GLY A 396 9.03 17.51 15.85
C GLY A 396 7.55 17.38 16.22
N TYR A 397 6.74 16.77 15.35
CA TYR A 397 5.32 16.50 15.59
C TYR A 397 4.83 15.31 14.77
N HIS A 398 3.72 14.71 15.20
CA HIS A 398 2.97 13.66 14.50
C HIS A 398 2.00 14.28 13.51
N PRO A 399 2.09 14.05 12.19
CA PRO A 399 1.25 14.76 11.24
C PRO A 399 -0.17 14.21 11.21
N VAL A 400 -1.17 15.07 11.02
CA VAL A 400 -2.52 14.59 10.69
C VAL A 400 -2.49 13.87 9.35
N THR A 401 -2.90 12.60 9.33
CA THR A 401 -3.02 11.80 8.11
C THR A 401 -4.46 11.37 7.83
N PHE A 402 -5.39 11.56 8.76
CA PHE A 402 -6.78 11.16 8.59
C PHE A 402 -7.74 12.13 9.29
N GLY A 403 -8.86 12.45 8.61
CA GLY A 403 -9.92 13.29 9.18
C GLY A 403 -9.50 14.72 9.51
N ASN A 404 -8.68 15.36 8.65
CA ASN A 404 -8.18 16.73 8.86
C ASN A 404 -9.29 17.80 8.83
N THR A 405 -8.96 19.02 9.28
CA THR A 405 -9.85 20.20 9.33
C THR A 405 -9.30 21.38 8.55
N LYS A 406 -10.18 22.33 8.22
CA LYS A 406 -9.80 23.65 7.67
C LYS A 406 -10.75 24.74 8.18
N ILE A 407 -10.32 25.99 8.04
CA ILE A 407 -11.17 27.16 8.28
C ILE A 407 -11.75 27.62 6.95
N ASP A 408 -13.08 27.79 6.89
CA ASP A 408 -13.76 28.31 5.70
C ASP A 408 -13.61 29.85 5.56
N GLY A 409 -14.14 30.41 4.47
CA GLY A 409 -14.09 31.86 4.22
C GLY A 409 -14.87 32.71 5.25
N PHE A 410 -15.66 32.08 6.11
CA PHE A 410 -16.45 32.72 7.17
C PHE A 410 -15.82 32.55 8.56
N GLY A 411 -14.67 31.87 8.67
CA GLY A 411 -14.00 31.60 9.93
C GLY A 411 -14.51 30.36 10.67
N ASN A 412 -15.37 29.54 10.07
CA ASN A 412 -15.86 28.31 10.69
C ASN A 412 -14.88 27.15 10.47
N LEU A 413 -14.70 26.34 11.51
CA LEU A 413 -13.99 25.08 11.41
C LEU A 413 -14.87 24.04 10.70
N ILE A 414 -14.38 23.49 9.60
CA ILE A 414 -15.06 22.48 8.80
C ILE A 414 -14.12 21.32 8.49
N PRO A 415 -14.64 20.13 8.12
CA PRO A 415 -13.82 19.04 7.64
C PRO A 415 -13.04 19.46 6.39
N MET A 416 -11.77 19.05 6.31
CA MET A 416 -10.95 19.28 5.12
C MET A 416 -11.54 18.54 3.91
N GLU A 417 -12.07 17.34 4.16
CA GLU A 417 -12.70 16.48 3.17
C GLU A 417 -13.96 15.80 3.69
N THR A 418 -14.96 15.62 2.82
CA THR A 418 -16.24 15.02 3.18
C THR A 418 -16.79 14.04 2.13
N VAL A 419 -16.06 13.79 1.04
CA VAL A 419 -16.51 12.94 -0.07
C VAL A 419 -16.15 11.48 0.15
N LEU A 420 -15.05 11.18 0.84
CA LEU A 420 -14.58 9.81 1.12
C LEU A 420 -14.67 9.49 2.61
N THR A 421 -14.21 10.41 3.46
CA THR A 421 -14.19 10.24 4.91
C THR A 421 -15.62 10.14 5.45
N THR A 422 -15.86 9.19 6.36
CA THR A 422 -17.20 9.04 6.94
C THR A 422 -17.52 10.22 7.86
N LYS A 423 -18.81 10.51 8.05
CA LYS A 423 -19.22 11.65 8.89
C LYS A 423 -18.74 11.54 10.34
N SER A 424 -18.62 10.32 10.90
CA SER A 424 -18.10 10.12 12.25
C SER A 424 -16.59 10.35 12.36
N ASP A 425 -15.88 10.20 11.24
CA ASP A 425 -14.43 10.32 11.16
C ASP A 425 -14.00 11.70 10.65
N ASN A 426 -14.96 12.59 10.40
CA ASN A 426 -14.66 13.97 10.07
C ASN A 426 -14.04 14.67 11.28
N MET A 427 -12.95 15.40 11.05
CA MET A 427 -12.33 16.27 12.04
C MET A 427 -11.70 15.53 13.23
N VAL A 428 -11.47 14.22 13.12
CA VAL A 428 -10.82 13.43 14.18
C VAL A 428 -9.32 13.72 14.31
N MET A 429 -8.70 14.28 13.26
CA MET A 429 -7.30 14.73 13.29
C MET A 429 -6.27 13.63 13.61
N HIS A 430 -6.53 12.38 13.25
CA HIS A 430 -5.65 11.26 13.59
C HIS A 430 -4.36 11.22 12.77
N SER A 431 -3.29 10.66 13.36
CA SER A 431 -2.01 10.35 12.71
C SER A 431 -1.80 8.83 12.66
N LEU A 432 -2.16 8.20 11.54
CA LEU A 432 -2.26 6.74 11.40
C LEU A 432 -1.20 6.10 10.49
N ASP A 433 -0.56 6.93 9.66
CA ASP A 433 0.33 6.48 8.58
C ASP A 433 1.79 6.83 8.90
N TYR A 434 2.68 5.84 8.77
CA TYR A 434 4.06 5.97 9.25
C TYR A 434 5.10 5.63 8.19
N ILE A 435 6.28 6.24 8.32
CA ILE A 435 7.54 5.73 7.78
C ILE A 435 8.52 5.65 8.95
N LEU A 436 8.78 4.42 9.40
CA LEU A 436 9.75 4.12 10.43
C LEU A 436 11.03 3.59 9.80
N SER A 437 12.19 4.08 10.24
CA SER A 437 13.49 3.62 9.76
C SER A 437 14.28 2.94 10.87
N LEU A 438 14.83 1.78 10.57
CA LEU A 438 15.93 1.19 11.33
C LEU A 438 17.19 1.37 10.49
N ASN A 439 17.89 2.49 10.74
CA ASN A 439 19.16 2.82 10.10
C ASN A 439 20.31 2.47 11.04
N THR A 440 21.40 1.99 10.47
CA THR A 440 22.66 1.84 11.19
C THR A 440 23.53 3.07 11.02
N PRO A 441 24.34 3.44 12.03
CA PRO A 441 25.28 4.56 11.94
C PRO A 441 26.21 4.48 10.73
N ASP A 442 26.51 3.27 10.27
CA ASP A 442 27.41 3.00 9.15
C ASP A 442 26.70 3.00 7.78
N SER A 443 25.36 3.18 7.73
CA SER A 443 24.65 3.24 6.45
C SER A 443 25.00 4.53 5.70
N GLU A 444 25.36 4.41 4.41
CA GLU A 444 25.62 5.55 3.52
C GLU A 444 24.33 6.27 3.06
N LEU A 445 23.25 6.08 3.81
CA LEU A 445 21.93 6.62 3.54
C LEU A 445 21.73 7.95 4.27
N GLN A 446 21.39 8.97 3.50
CA GLN A 446 20.87 10.23 4.03
C GLN A 446 19.35 10.31 3.81
N ILE A 447 18.61 10.61 4.88
CA ILE A 447 17.19 10.94 4.79
C ILE A 447 17.04 12.41 4.38
N GLY A 448 16.34 12.65 3.28
CA GLY A 448 15.99 13.96 2.78
C GLY A 448 14.66 14.45 3.36
N SER A 449 13.77 14.95 2.50
CA SER A 449 12.47 15.47 2.96
C SER A 449 11.51 14.35 3.34
N VAL A 450 10.75 14.53 4.42
CA VAL A 450 9.69 13.61 4.86
C VAL A 450 8.41 14.40 5.09
N LYS A 451 7.32 13.99 4.43
CA LYS A 451 6.08 14.79 4.35
C LYS A 451 4.83 13.94 4.36
N ALA A 452 3.80 14.43 5.07
CA ALA A 452 2.42 14.03 4.84
C ALA A 452 1.91 14.68 3.54
N GLN A 453 1.27 13.89 2.70
CA GLN A 453 0.88 14.21 1.33
C GLN A 453 -0.63 14.06 1.20
N PRO A 454 -1.40 15.15 1.26
CA PRO A 454 -2.85 15.05 1.16
C PRO A 454 -3.34 14.61 -0.22
N HIS A 455 -2.52 14.84 -1.25
CA HIS A 455 -2.81 14.49 -2.64
C HIS A 455 -4.23 14.91 -3.07
N PHE A 456 -4.58 16.18 -2.79
CA PHE A 456 -5.86 16.75 -3.22
C PHE A 456 -5.98 16.70 -4.76
N ALA A 457 -7.19 16.37 -5.21
CA ALA A 457 -7.55 16.44 -6.60
C ALA A 457 -7.74 17.90 -7.02
N THR A 458 -7.52 18.21 -8.29
CA THR A 458 -7.77 19.56 -8.80
C THR A 458 -9.23 19.95 -8.59
N GLU A 459 -9.44 21.05 -7.84
CA GLU A 459 -10.76 21.56 -7.49
C GLU A 459 -11.58 21.89 -8.75
N GLY A 460 -12.87 21.54 -8.72
CA GLY A 460 -13.81 21.80 -9.82
C GLY A 460 -13.64 20.91 -11.06
N ILE A 461 -12.58 20.10 -11.15
CA ILE A 461 -12.38 19.14 -12.26
C ILE A 461 -12.95 17.77 -11.92
N ASN A 462 -12.79 17.34 -10.67
CA ASN A 462 -13.17 16.02 -10.21
C ASN A 462 -14.36 16.08 -9.25
N ASN A 463 -15.16 15.02 -9.23
CA ASN A 463 -16.24 14.84 -8.26
C ASN A 463 -15.75 14.34 -6.88
N PHE A 464 -14.44 14.29 -6.69
CA PHE A 464 -13.77 13.96 -5.44
C PHE A 464 -12.70 15.03 -5.19
N THR A 465 -12.43 15.31 -3.91
CA THR A 465 -11.46 16.34 -3.51
C THR A 465 -10.10 15.76 -3.14
N GLN A 466 -10.02 14.45 -2.88
CA GLN A 466 -8.76 13.76 -2.56
C GLN A 466 -8.72 12.34 -3.14
N ILE A 467 -7.51 11.83 -3.37
CA ILE A 467 -7.32 10.48 -3.93
C ILE A 467 -7.59 9.35 -2.94
N SER A 468 -7.66 9.65 -1.64
CA SER A 468 -7.90 8.70 -0.56
C SER A 468 -8.36 9.44 0.68
N ASP A 469 -9.11 8.78 1.57
CA ASP A 469 -9.48 9.34 2.88
C ASP A 469 -8.31 9.51 3.84
N HIS A 470 -7.18 8.87 3.53
CA HIS A 470 -5.88 9.07 4.17
C HIS A 470 -4.95 9.95 3.34
N TYR A 471 -4.13 10.73 4.02
CA TYR A 471 -2.93 11.33 3.42
C TYR A 471 -1.86 10.25 3.22
N GLY A 472 -1.06 10.39 2.18
CA GLY A 472 0.13 9.56 2.01
C GLY A 472 1.28 10.05 2.87
N MET A 473 2.26 9.20 3.16
CA MET A 473 3.53 9.60 3.75
C MET A 473 4.64 9.38 2.75
N SER A 474 5.49 10.39 2.54
CA SER A 474 6.58 10.36 1.57
C SER A 474 7.93 10.66 2.19
N ALA A 475 8.99 10.06 1.65
CA ALA A 475 10.36 10.31 2.06
C ALA A 475 11.32 10.32 0.85
N ASP A 476 12.32 11.18 0.90
CA ASP A 476 13.48 11.12 0.00
C ASP A 476 14.61 10.33 0.66
N LEU A 477 15.07 9.28 0.01
CA LEU A 477 16.21 8.48 0.44
C LEU A 477 17.39 8.75 -0.48
N ILE A 478 18.53 9.17 0.05
CA ILE A 478 19.71 9.54 -0.74
C ILE A 478 20.83 8.56 -0.38
N PHE A 479 21.07 7.62 -1.28
CA PHE A 479 22.14 6.63 -1.21
C PHE A 479 23.42 7.23 -1.81
N LYS A 480 24.56 7.12 -1.12
CA LYS A 480 25.89 7.54 -1.63
C LYS A 480 26.65 6.31 -2.10
N PHE A 481 27.50 6.44 -3.12
CA PHE A 481 28.35 5.38 -3.69
C PHE A 481 29.80 5.81 -3.77
#